data_AF-A0A388NVY2-F1
#
_entry.id   AF-A0A388NVY2-F1
#
_cell.length_a   1.000
_cell.length_b   1.000
_cell.length_c   1.000
_cell.angle_alpha   90.00
_cell.angle_beta   90.00
_cell.angle_gamma   90.00
#
_symmetry.space_group_name_H-M   'P 1'
#
loop_
_entity.id
_entity.type
_entity.pdbx_description
1 polymer ?
#
loop_
_entity_poly.entity_id
_entity_poly.type
_entity_poly.pdbx_seq_one_letter_code
_entity_poly.pdbx_strand_id
1 'polypeptide(L)'
;MLLAALLALMAAVLHASWNIVVKQTGDRFLALWAQFAFAGSLALTTLIVWSSVDGLPHIAWWWSIASGCGHLPYVLLLAHAYDKNDFSLTYPIARGAGALSATILGLIFLDDKLSALSIFGIAVVILVYGFWFRINKSPTSCPHWVSLQLSAFIRLLMRMEREIRTQSPLHFRSL
;
A
#
# COMPACT_ATOMS: atom_id res chain seq x y z
N MET A 1 -1.40 -12.46 -19.88
CA MET A 1 -2.31 -12.71 -18.73
C MET A 1 -1.73 -13.67 -17.70
N LEU A 2 -1.19 -14.85 -18.09
CA LEU A 2 -0.64 -15.82 -17.14
C LEU A 2 0.54 -15.28 -16.31
N LEU A 3 1.50 -14.59 -16.94
CA LEU A 3 2.67 -14.00 -16.24
C LEU A 3 2.24 -13.01 -15.15
N ALA A 4 1.31 -12.11 -15.47
CA ALA A 4 0.78 -11.15 -14.50
C ALA A 4 0.09 -11.84 -13.32
N ALA A 5 -0.67 -12.92 -13.58
CA ALA A 5 -1.30 -13.71 -12.52
C ALA A 5 -0.25 -14.40 -11.62
N LEU A 6 0.81 -14.97 -12.20
CA LEU A 6 1.90 -15.58 -11.44
C LEU A 6 2.64 -14.56 -10.56
N LEU A 7 2.95 -13.38 -11.10
CA LEU A 7 3.57 -12.29 -10.34
C LEU A 7 2.67 -11.83 -9.20
N ALA A 8 1.37 -11.68 -9.44
CA ALA A 8 0.40 -11.32 -8.42
C ALA A 8 0.30 -12.37 -7.31
N LEU A 9 0.30 -13.66 -7.67
CA LEU A 9 0.27 -14.76 -6.71
C LEU A 9 1.56 -14.79 -5.86
N MET A 10 2.71 -14.61 -6.50
CA MET A 10 4.00 -14.54 -5.83
C MET A 10 4.05 -13.36 -4.86
N ALA A 11 3.55 -12.19 -5.26
CA ALA A 11 3.43 -11.03 -4.39
C ALA A 11 2.50 -11.32 -3.18
N ALA A 12 1.39 -12.01 -3.39
CA ALA A 12 0.47 -12.40 -2.32
C ALA A 12 1.12 -13.35 -1.31
N VAL A 13 1.86 -14.36 -1.79
CA VAL A 13 2.61 -15.30 -0.94
C VAL A 13 3.68 -14.56 -0.14
N LEU A 14 4.52 -13.75 -0.80
CA LEU A 14 5.56 -12.98 -0.13
C LEU A 14 4.97 -12.05 0.95
N HIS A 15 3.85 -11.39 0.64
CA HIS A 15 3.15 -10.54 1.58
C HIS A 15 2.62 -11.33 2.79
N ALA A 16 2.00 -12.49 2.57
CA ALA A 16 1.51 -13.35 3.64
C ALA A 16 2.66 -13.87 4.52
N SER A 17 3.74 -14.35 3.91
CA SER A 17 4.94 -14.81 4.62
C SER A 17 5.53 -13.72 5.51
N TRP A 18 5.65 -12.50 4.98
CA TRP A 18 6.16 -11.38 5.76
C TRP A 18 5.26 -11.01 6.95
N ASN A 19 3.93 -11.01 6.76
CA ASN A 19 3.01 -10.74 7.87
C ASN A 19 3.08 -11.81 8.97
N ILE A 20 3.33 -13.07 8.61
CA ILE A 20 3.56 -14.14 9.58
C ILE A 20 4.83 -13.85 10.39
N VAL A 21 5.92 -13.46 9.73
CA VAL A 21 7.17 -13.09 10.40
C VAL A 21 6.93 -11.96 11.40
N VAL A 22 6.32 -10.85 10.97
CA VAL A 22 6.01 -9.70 11.86
C VAL A 22 5.15 -10.10 13.04
N LYS A 23 4.19 -11.00 12.85
CA LYS A 23 3.32 -11.49 13.93
C LYS A 23 4.09 -12.34 14.94
N GLN A 24 5.09 -13.09 14.50
CA GLN A 24 5.88 -14.00 15.33
C GLN A 24 7.06 -13.32 16.04
N THR A 25 7.45 -12.10 15.64
CA THR A 25 8.54 -11.38 16.30
C THR A 25 8.10 -10.76 17.63
N GLY A 26 9.00 -10.77 18.63
CA GLY A 26 8.81 -10.02 19.87
C GLY A 26 8.95 -8.51 19.68
N ASP A 27 9.82 -8.09 18.74
CA ASP A 27 10.02 -6.70 18.36
C ASP A 27 9.45 -6.46 16.95
N ARG A 28 8.26 -5.87 16.90
CA ARG A 28 7.55 -5.56 15.64
C ARG A 28 8.15 -4.35 14.94
N PHE A 29 8.77 -3.44 15.69
CA PHE A 29 9.42 -2.26 15.14
C PHE A 29 10.66 -2.67 14.35
N LEU A 30 11.52 -3.48 14.95
CA LEU A 30 12.71 -4.02 14.27
C LEU A 30 12.33 -4.86 13.05
N ALA A 31 11.28 -5.68 13.14
CA ALA A 31 10.78 -6.44 12.00
C ALA A 31 10.39 -5.50 10.84
N LEU A 32 9.54 -4.50 11.11
CA LEU A 32 9.13 -3.53 10.10
C LEU A 32 10.33 -2.79 9.49
N TRP A 33 11.30 -2.36 10.27
CA TRP A 33 12.52 -1.72 9.74
C TRP A 33 13.35 -2.65 8.87
N ALA A 34 13.50 -3.92 9.26
CA ALA A 34 14.17 -4.92 8.43
C ALA A 34 13.47 -5.09 7.07
N GLN A 35 12.13 -5.01 7.04
CA GLN A 35 11.35 -5.00 5.79
C GLN A 35 11.81 -3.88 4.87
N PHE A 36 11.86 -2.64 5.38
CA PHE A 36 12.16 -1.46 4.59
C PHE A 36 13.63 -1.43 4.17
N ALA A 37 14.54 -1.89 5.03
CA ALA A 37 15.94 -2.03 4.69
C ALA A 37 16.15 -3.04 3.56
N PHE A 38 15.49 -4.21 3.63
CA PHE A 38 15.58 -5.23 2.59
C PHE A 38 14.92 -4.80 1.27
N ALA A 39 13.72 -4.22 1.32
CA ALA A 39 13.05 -3.71 0.14
C ALA A 39 13.82 -2.54 -0.50
N GLY A 40 14.37 -1.65 0.32
CA GLY A 40 15.17 -0.51 -0.12
C GLY A 40 16.50 -0.93 -0.74
N SER A 41 17.18 -1.93 -0.18
CA SER A 41 18.42 -2.46 -0.76
C SER A 41 18.17 -3.11 -2.12
N LEU A 42 17.11 -3.93 -2.23
CA LEU A 42 16.72 -4.54 -3.50
C LEU A 42 16.38 -3.46 -4.55
N ALA A 43 15.61 -2.45 -4.17
CA ALA A 43 15.26 -1.33 -5.05
C ALA A 43 16.51 -0.57 -5.53
N LEU A 44 17.45 -0.28 -4.63
CA LEU A 44 18.70 0.40 -4.98
C LEU A 44 19.55 -0.45 -5.93
N THR A 45 19.69 -1.75 -5.67
CA THR A 45 20.40 -2.67 -6.57
C THR A 45 19.75 -2.69 -7.95
N THR A 46 18.43 -2.79 -8.04
CA THR A 46 17.73 -2.75 -9.34
C THR A 46 17.93 -1.42 -10.07
N LEU A 47 17.96 -0.30 -9.35
CA LEU A 47 18.20 1.02 -9.94
C LEU A 47 19.62 1.15 -10.49
N ILE A 48 20.63 0.63 -9.78
CA ILE A 48 22.03 0.62 -10.21
C ILE A 48 22.21 -0.27 -11.45
N VAL A 49 21.63 -1.47 -11.44
CA VAL A 49 21.68 -2.38 -12.59
C VAL A 49 21.01 -1.74 -13.79
N TRP A 50 19.82 -1.15 -13.62
CA TRP A 50 19.13 -0.48 -14.71
C TRP A 50 19.92 0.72 -15.25
N SER A 51 20.47 1.56 -14.38
CA SER A 51 21.23 2.74 -14.81
C SER A 51 22.54 2.38 -15.52
N SER A 52 23.09 1.19 -15.26
CA SER A 52 24.26 0.67 -15.98
C SER A 52 23.96 0.22 -17.43
N VAL A 53 22.70 -0.09 -17.74
CA VAL A 53 22.28 -0.57 -19.07
C VAL A 53 21.73 0.56 -19.92
N ASP A 54 20.80 1.35 -19.38
CA ASP A 54 20.03 2.35 -20.14
C ASP A 54 20.35 3.81 -19.74
N GLY A 55 21.32 4.03 -18.85
CA GLY A 55 21.63 5.35 -18.29
C GLY A 55 20.69 5.75 -17.14
N LEU A 56 20.96 6.87 -16.47
CA LEU A 56 20.10 7.33 -15.38
C LEU A 56 18.69 7.60 -15.93
N PRO A 57 17.65 6.97 -15.37
CA PRO A 57 16.31 7.20 -15.85
C PRO A 57 15.95 8.66 -15.59
N HIS A 58 15.31 9.29 -16.56
CA HIS A 58 14.77 10.66 -16.47
C HIS A 58 13.58 10.75 -15.49
N ILE A 59 13.49 9.77 -14.59
CA ILE A 59 12.38 9.49 -13.72
C ILE A 59 12.16 10.65 -12.79
N ALA A 60 10.91 10.79 -12.40
CA ALA A 60 10.42 11.73 -11.43
C ALA A 60 11.07 11.58 -10.04
N TRP A 61 12.35 11.96 -9.90
CA TRP A 61 13.10 11.95 -8.64
C TRP A 61 12.34 12.69 -7.55
N TRP A 62 11.74 13.83 -7.92
CA TRP A 62 10.88 14.60 -7.02
C TRP A 62 9.67 13.80 -6.52
N TRP A 63 8.98 13.08 -7.40
CA TRP A 63 7.84 12.26 -6.99
C TRP A 63 8.26 11.04 -6.17
N SER A 64 9.43 10.46 -6.44
CA SER A 64 10.00 9.37 -5.64
C SER A 64 10.31 9.83 -4.22
N ILE A 65 10.93 11.01 -4.08
CA ILE A 65 11.21 11.63 -2.78
C ILE A 65 9.89 11.98 -2.07
N ALA A 66 8.95 12.63 -2.76
CA ALA A 66 7.65 13.00 -2.18
C ALA A 66 6.88 11.77 -1.69
N SER A 67 6.88 10.68 -2.46
CA SER A 67 6.31 9.39 -2.08
C SER A 67 7.00 8.83 -0.83
N GLY A 68 8.34 8.74 -0.82
CA GLY A 68 9.09 8.27 0.34
C GLY A 68 8.80 9.08 1.61
N CYS A 69 8.85 10.41 1.51
CA CYS A 69 8.53 11.33 2.60
C CYS A 69 7.07 11.20 3.08
N GLY A 70 6.11 10.94 2.20
CA GLY A 70 4.72 10.68 2.57
C GLY A 70 4.52 9.31 3.22
N HIS A 71 5.33 8.32 2.83
CA HIS A 71 5.23 6.95 3.33
C HIS A 71 5.84 6.78 4.74
N LEU A 72 6.93 7.48 5.02
CA LEU A 72 7.64 7.43 6.31
C LEU A 72 6.73 7.66 7.53
N PRO A 73 5.94 8.74 7.62
CA PRO A 73 5.00 8.96 8.72
C PRO A 73 3.98 7.83 8.86
N TYR A 74 3.45 7.32 7.74
CA TYR A 74 2.48 6.22 7.74
C TYR A 74 3.08 4.96 8.38
N VAL A 75 4.30 4.59 7.99
CA VAL A 75 5.00 3.41 8.51
C VAL A 75 5.28 3.55 10.00
N LEU A 76 5.74 4.72 10.45
CA LEU A 76 6.02 4.97 11.86
C LEU A 76 4.76 4.87 12.72
N LEU A 77 3.65 5.45 12.25
CA LEU A 77 2.37 5.37 12.93
C LEU A 77 1.78 3.96 12.92
N LEU A 78 1.98 3.21 11.83
CA LEU A 78 1.57 1.82 11.75
C LEU A 78 2.36 0.95 12.74
N ALA A 79 3.68 1.14 12.80
CA ALA A 79 4.54 0.46 13.77
C ALA A 79 4.10 0.77 15.21
N HIS A 80 3.84 2.04 15.51
CA HIS A 80 3.35 2.46 16.82
C HIS A 80 1.98 1.85 17.17
N ALA A 81 1.07 1.77 16.19
CA ALA A 81 -0.24 1.17 16.37
C ALA A 81 -0.15 -0.33 16.62
N TYR A 82 0.76 -1.04 15.92
CA TYR A 82 1.03 -2.46 16.14
C TYR A 82 1.75 -2.76 17.44
N ASP A 83 2.53 -1.83 17.98
CA ASP A 83 3.21 -2.02 19.25
C ASP A 83 2.23 -1.85 20.44
N LYS A 84 1.36 -0.84 20.38
CA LYS A 84 0.45 -0.49 21.49
C LYS A 84 -0.87 -1.26 21.56
N ASN A 85 -1.25 -1.97 20.50
CA ASN A 85 -2.55 -2.64 20.41
C ASN A 85 -2.39 -4.10 20.00
N ASP A 86 -3.45 -4.90 20.21
CA ASP A 86 -3.48 -6.27 19.70
C ASP A 86 -3.40 -6.26 18.16
N PHE A 87 -2.39 -6.94 17.63
CA PHE A 87 -2.16 -7.09 16.20
C PHE A 87 -3.40 -7.62 15.49
N SER A 88 -4.12 -8.56 16.12
CA SER A 88 -5.31 -9.21 15.56
C SER A 88 -6.48 -8.25 15.39
N LEU A 89 -6.49 -7.14 16.13
CA LEU A 89 -7.50 -6.08 16.04
C LEU A 89 -7.04 -4.96 15.10
N THR A 90 -5.81 -4.49 15.27
CA THR A 90 -5.27 -3.33 14.54
C THR A 90 -4.97 -3.65 13.07
N TYR A 91 -4.56 -4.88 12.76
CA TYR A 91 -4.26 -5.28 11.38
C TYR A 91 -5.49 -5.24 10.46
N PRO A 92 -6.64 -5.87 10.80
CA PRO A 92 -7.86 -5.76 9.99
C PRO A 92 -8.34 -4.32 9.80
N ILE A 93 -8.26 -3.50 10.85
CA ILE A 93 -8.68 -2.09 10.81
C ILE A 93 -7.80 -1.30 9.83
N ALA A 94 -6.48 -1.32 10.05
CA ALA A 94 -5.54 -0.54 9.25
C ALA A 94 -5.58 -0.95 7.76
N ARG A 95 -5.73 -2.24 7.47
CA ARG A 95 -5.79 -2.77 6.11
C ARG A 95 -7.15 -2.56 5.44
N GLY A 96 -8.25 -2.79 6.16
CA GLY A 96 -9.61 -2.60 5.64
C GLY A 96 -9.90 -1.13 5.32
N ALA A 97 -9.55 -0.22 6.23
CA ALA A 97 -9.68 1.22 5.99
C ALA A 97 -8.81 1.68 4.80
N GLY A 98 -7.59 1.14 4.68
CA GLY A 98 -6.71 1.43 3.55
C GLY A 98 -7.28 1.03 2.20
N ALA A 99 -7.85 -0.19 2.10
CA ALA A 99 -8.46 -0.68 0.86
C ALA A 99 -9.69 0.14 0.45
N LEU A 100 -10.54 0.52 1.41
CA LEU A 100 -11.70 1.38 1.15
C LEU A 100 -11.26 2.78 0.70
N SER A 101 -10.32 3.40 1.41
CA SER A 101 -9.76 4.71 1.02
C SER A 101 -9.14 4.65 -0.38
N ALA A 102 -8.35 3.62 -0.69
CA ALA A 102 -7.74 3.48 -2.00
C ALA A 102 -8.77 3.41 -3.12
N THR A 103 -9.84 2.64 -2.90
CA THR A 103 -10.90 2.46 -3.90
C THR A 103 -11.69 3.75 -4.15
N ILE A 104 -12.09 4.44 -3.07
CA ILE A 104 -12.82 5.72 -3.17
C ILE A 104 -11.97 6.77 -3.87
N LEU A 105 -10.68 6.84 -3.52
CA LEU A 105 -9.78 7.77 -4.16
C LEU A 105 -9.57 7.40 -5.63
N GLY A 106 -9.44 6.11 -5.97
CA GLY A 106 -9.29 5.58 -7.34
C GLY A 106 -10.37 6.10 -8.27
N LEU A 107 -11.62 5.95 -7.83
CA LEU A 107 -12.81 6.48 -8.50
C LEU A 107 -12.74 7.99 -8.74
N ILE A 108 -12.34 8.77 -7.74
CA ILE A 108 -12.35 10.25 -7.82
C ILE A 108 -11.18 10.78 -8.64
N PHE A 109 -10.00 10.15 -8.53
CA PHE A 109 -8.74 10.71 -9.05
C PHE A 109 -8.17 9.96 -10.26
N LEU A 110 -8.54 8.73 -10.58
CA LEU A 110 -8.01 8.02 -11.75
C LEU A 110 -9.04 7.86 -12.87
N ASP A 111 -10.30 8.27 -12.66
CA ASP A 111 -11.43 8.01 -13.57
C ASP A 111 -11.57 6.51 -13.92
N ASP A 112 -11.22 5.66 -12.94
CA ASP A 112 -11.25 4.21 -13.10
C ASP A 112 -12.70 3.74 -13.29
N LYS A 113 -12.95 3.06 -14.42
CA LYS A 113 -14.25 2.43 -14.70
C LYS A 113 -14.39 1.16 -13.86
N LEU A 114 -15.19 1.23 -12.79
CA LEU A 114 -15.50 0.06 -12.00
C LEU A 114 -16.45 -0.88 -12.75
N SER A 115 -16.07 -2.16 -12.82
CA SER A 115 -16.99 -3.21 -13.26
C SER A 115 -18.05 -3.47 -12.18
N ALA A 116 -19.21 -4.01 -12.58
CA ALA A 116 -20.24 -4.44 -11.64
C ALA A 116 -19.70 -5.43 -10.59
N LEU A 117 -18.74 -6.28 -10.97
CA LEU A 117 -18.07 -7.22 -10.07
C LEU A 117 -17.19 -6.51 -9.02
N SER A 118 -16.51 -5.42 -9.42
CA SER A 118 -15.71 -4.59 -8.50
C SER A 118 -16.60 -3.91 -7.46
N ILE A 119 -17.76 -3.39 -7.88
CA ILE A 119 -18.75 -2.77 -6.98
C ILE A 119 -19.28 -3.79 -5.97
N PHE A 120 -19.59 -5.00 -6.44
CA PHE A 120 -20.01 -6.10 -5.56
C PHE A 120 -18.92 -6.44 -4.52
N GLY A 121 -17.67 -6.56 -4.95
CA GLY A 121 -16.54 -6.80 -4.04
C GLY A 121 -16.40 -5.71 -2.97
N ILE A 122 -16.56 -4.44 -3.35
CA ILE A 122 -16.52 -3.30 -2.41
C ILE A 122 -17.67 -3.39 -1.40
N ALA A 123 -18.89 -3.70 -1.85
CA ALA A 123 -20.04 -3.86 -0.98
C ALA A 123 -19.81 -4.96 0.07
N VAL A 124 -19.24 -6.11 -0.33
CA VAL A 124 -18.88 -7.19 0.59
C VAL A 124 -17.88 -6.72 1.63
N VAL A 125 -16.82 -5.99 1.24
CA VAL A 125 -15.82 -5.45 2.17
C VAL A 125 -16.47 -4.50 3.19
N ILE A 126 -17.35 -3.60 2.76
CA ILE A 126 -18.07 -2.68 3.65
C ILE A 126 -18.95 -3.45 4.64
N LEU A 127 -19.67 -4.47 4.16
CA LEU A 127 -20.54 -5.29 5.02
C LEU A 127 -19.75 -6.07 6.06
N VAL A 128 -18.65 -6.71 5.68
CA VAL A 128 -17.78 -7.45 6.60
C VAL A 128 -17.19 -6.52 7.64
N TYR A 129 -16.70 -5.35 7.21
CA TYR A 129 -16.11 -4.37 8.11
C TYR A 129 -17.14 -3.76 9.08
N GLY A 130 -18.34 -3.44 8.58
CA GLY A 130 -19.46 -2.96 9.41
C GLY A 130 -19.97 -4.02 10.38
N PHE A 131 -20.04 -5.28 9.96
CA PHE A 131 -20.38 -6.40 10.83
C PHE A 131 -19.34 -6.59 11.93
N TRP A 132 -18.05 -6.55 11.57
CA TRP A 132 -16.94 -6.65 12.51
C TRP A 132 -16.93 -5.51 13.54
N PHE A 133 -17.20 -4.28 13.11
CA PHE A 133 -17.31 -3.12 14.01
C PHE A 133 -18.48 -3.27 15.00
N ARG A 134 -19.59 -3.86 14.55
CA ARG A 134 -20.77 -4.09 15.40
C ARG A 134 -20.54 -5.14 16.49
N ILE A 135 -19.75 -6.19 16.20
CA ILE A 135 -19.43 -7.24 17.18
C ILE A 135 -18.33 -6.81 18.17
N ASN A 136 -17.36 -6.00 17.73
CA ASN A 136 -16.26 -5.55 18.56
C ASN A 136 -16.52 -4.14 19.11
N LYS A 137 -17.24 -4.05 20.24
CA LYS A 137 -17.45 -2.82 21.03
C LYS A 137 -16.20 -2.39 21.83
N SER A 138 -15.00 -2.69 21.37
CA SER A 138 -13.80 -2.13 22.00
C SER A 138 -13.72 -0.63 21.66
N PRO A 139 -13.49 0.28 22.63
CA PRO A 139 -13.19 1.68 22.32
C PRO A 139 -11.87 1.70 21.57
N THR A 140 -11.92 1.68 20.24
CA THR A 140 -10.69 1.55 19.45
C THR A 140 -9.93 2.87 19.57
N SER A 141 -8.89 2.87 20.41
CA SER A 141 -7.80 3.85 20.43
C SER A 141 -6.99 3.89 19.12
N CYS A 142 -7.53 3.33 18.03
CA CYS A 142 -6.92 3.34 16.72
C CYS A 142 -6.87 4.81 16.28
N PRO A 143 -5.68 5.42 16.15
CA PRO A 143 -5.59 6.82 15.85
C PRO A 143 -6.20 7.02 14.46
N HIS A 144 -7.33 7.71 14.36
CA HIS A 144 -7.95 8.11 13.09
C HIS A 144 -6.95 8.85 12.16
N TRP A 145 -5.89 9.39 12.75
CA TRP A 145 -4.70 9.92 12.07
C TRP A 145 -4.01 8.91 11.14
N VAL A 146 -4.01 7.59 11.45
CA VAL A 146 -3.42 6.54 10.61
C VAL A 146 -4.18 6.41 9.29
N SER A 147 -5.51 6.43 9.33
CA SER A 147 -6.35 6.35 8.12
C SER A 147 -6.34 7.66 7.33
N LEU A 148 -6.27 8.81 8.01
CA LEU A 148 -6.08 10.12 7.38
C LEU A 148 -4.76 10.21 6.62
N GLN A 149 -3.64 9.80 7.24
CA GLN A 149 -2.33 9.80 6.60
C GLN A 149 -2.24 8.80 5.45
N LEU A 150 -2.79 7.60 5.62
CA LEU A 150 -2.85 6.62 4.54
C LEU A 150 -3.64 7.17 3.34
N SER A 151 -4.75 7.87 3.61
CA SER A 151 -5.54 8.51 2.56
C SER A 151 -4.78 9.66 1.87
N ALA A 152 -4.01 10.46 2.63
CA ALA A 152 -3.17 11.52 2.08
C ALA A 152 -2.03 10.96 1.22
N PHE A 153 -1.38 9.89 1.67
CA PHE A 153 -0.33 9.19 0.94
C PHE A 153 -0.87 8.58 -0.36
N ILE A 154 -2.01 7.88 -0.30
CA ILE A 154 -2.65 7.32 -1.51
C ILE A 154 -3.01 8.43 -2.51
N ARG A 155 -3.55 9.57 -2.05
CA ARG A 155 -3.82 10.73 -2.93
C ARG A 155 -2.56 11.22 -3.64
N LEU A 156 -1.45 11.33 -2.92
CA LEU A 156 -0.16 11.74 -3.50
C LEU A 156 0.32 10.74 -4.55
N LEU A 157 0.21 9.44 -4.24
CA LEU A 157 0.64 8.34 -5.12
C LEU A 157 -0.18 8.31 -6.42
N MET A 158 -1.48 8.50 -6.31
CA MET A 158 -2.38 8.55 -7.46
C MET A 158 -2.23 9.83 -8.29
N ARG A 159 -1.91 10.95 -7.64
CA ARG A 159 -1.56 12.18 -8.35
C ARG A 159 -0.28 11.99 -9.16
N MET A 160 0.75 11.38 -8.56
CA MET A 160 1.98 11.00 -9.25
C MET A 160 1.69 10.10 -10.46
N GLU A 161 0.89 9.05 -10.28
CA GLU A 161 0.57 8.11 -11.36
C GLU A 161 -0.15 8.82 -12.52
N ARG A 162 -1.11 9.69 -12.22
CA ARG A 162 -1.78 10.50 -13.23
C ARG A 162 -0.79 11.36 -14.01
N GLU A 163 0.13 12.02 -13.31
CA GLU A 163 1.17 12.88 -13.91
C GLU A 163 2.11 12.07 -14.83
N ILE A 164 2.58 10.90 -14.37
CA ILE A 164 3.43 9.98 -15.16
C ILE A 164 2.70 9.50 -16.42
N ARG A 165 1.43 9.10 -16.29
CA ARG A 165 0.60 8.66 -17.42
C ARG A 165 0.40 9.76 -18.46
N THR A 166 0.24 11.02 -18.02
CA THR A 166 0.13 12.18 -18.93
C THR A 166 1.44 12.52 -19.64
N GLN A 167 2.60 12.25 -19.03
CA GLN A 167 3.92 12.51 -19.62
C GLN A 167 4.42 11.39 -20.54
N SER A 168 3.86 10.17 -20.44
CA SER A 168 4.28 8.99 -21.21
C SER A 168 3.17 8.39 -22.12
N PRO A 169 2.49 9.19 -22.97
CA PRO A 169 1.34 8.70 -23.75
C PRO A 169 1.69 7.64 -24.82
N LEU A 170 2.98 7.37 -25.10
CA LEU A 170 3.40 6.57 -26.26
C LEU A 170 3.82 5.11 -25.95
N HIS A 171 4.03 4.70 -24.69
CA HIS A 171 4.60 3.37 -24.40
C HIS A 171 3.63 2.31 -23.84
N PHE A 172 2.43 2.69 -23.41
CA PHE A 172 1.48 1.77 -22.75
C PHE A 172 0.35 1.24 -23.66
N ARG A 173 0.36 1.57 -24.96
CA ARG A 173 -0.69 1.12 -25.91
C ARG A 173 -0.47 -0.29 -26.48
N SER A 174 0.62 -0.99 -26.12
CA SER A 174 0.99 -2.27 -26.73
C SER A 174 1.29 -3.41 -25.75
N LEU A 175 0.72 -3.40 -24.54
CA LEU A 175 0.76 -4.54 -23.62
C LEU A 175 -0.65 -4.94 -23.15
#